data_AF-A0A937SBK1-F1
#
_entry.id   AF-A0A937SBK1-F1
#
_cell.length_a   1.000
_cell.length_b   1.000
_cell.length_c   1.000
_cell.angle_alpha   90.00
_cell.angle_beta   90.00
_cell.angle_gamma   90.00
#
_symmetry.space_group_name_H-M   'P 1'
#
loop_
_entity.id
_entity.type
_entity.pdbx_description
1 polymer ?
#
loop_
_entity_poly.entity_id
_entity_poly.type
_entity_poly.pdbx_seq_one_letter_code
_entity_poly.pdbx_strand_id
1 'polypeptide(L)'
;MSQELVTYIVLGSKIRLKGIKLPPNNKYEEYLHLNFETKNDIEKNLDDLIAFSKGELIVLLPPSSFPNTQAKEALKKIALIGLSSWGWFEFNLKKKNFLQNVKKINTLIRSIPDLEQGIYFSKSLYFSVGGIGSFNTAPFSEIAKRLYSRIDPQKPLSPLIIRTKNLTLDFYNASKS
;
A
#
# COMPACT_ATOMS: atom_id res chain seq x y z
N MET A 1 -23.76 7.70 0.21
CA MET A 1 -23.03 8.99 0.27
C MET A 1 -21.55 8.67 0.45
N SER A 2 -20.68 9.09 -0.48
CA SER A 2 -19.23 8.87 -0.37
C SER A 2 -18.68 9.71 0.79
N GLN A 3 -18.11 9.05 1.79
CA GLN A 3 -17.37 9.74 2.84
C GLN A 3 -15.94 9.95 2.35
N GLU A 4 -15.27 11.05 2.76
CA GLU A 4 -13.85 11.30 2.47
C GLU A 4 -12.90 10.30 3.17
N LEU A 5 -13.43 9.19 3.68
CA LEU A 5 -12.74 8.27 4.56
C LEU A 5 -11.79 7.39 3.76
N VAL A 6 -10.51 7.48 4.11
CA VAL A 6 -9.43 6.68 3.55
C VAL A 6 -8.98 5.66 4.59
N THR A 7 -8.88 4.39 4.21
CA THR A 7 -8.28 3.35 5.07
C THR A 7 -6.85 3.09 4.65
N TYR A 8 -5.92 3.32 5.57
CA TYR A 8 -4.51 3.00 5.47
C TYR A 8 -4.24 1.64 6.12
N ILE A 9 -3.75 0.68 5.35
CA ILE A 9 -3.37 -0.64 5.81
C ILE A 9 -1.85 -0.72 5.80
N VAL A 10 -1.23 -0.82 6.96
CA VAL A 10 0.21 -1.04 7.07
C VAL A 10 0.49 -2.54 7.01
N LEU A 11 1.28 -2.93 6.01
CA LEU A 11 1.63 -4.32 5.75
C LEU A 11 2.85 -4.73 6.59
N GLY A 12 2.80 -5.90 7.23
CA GLY A 12 3.97 -6.46 7.91
C GLY A 12 3.61 -7.62 8.84
N SER A 13 4.57 -8.49 9.15
CA SER A 13 4.33 -9.59 10.08
C SER A 13 4.00 -9.08 11.49
N LYS A 14 3.33 -9.91 12.29
CA LYS A 14 3.00 -9.59 13.70
C LYS A 14 4.23 -9.13 14.50
N ILE A 15 5.39 -9.76 14.29
CA ILE A 15 6.66 -9.39 14.93
C ILE A 15 7.10 -8.00 14.49
N ARG A 16 7.04 -7.72 13.18
CA ARG A 16 7.46 -6.44 12.61
C ARG A 16 6.58 -5.28 13.07
N LEU A 17 5.28 -5.51 13.18
CA LEU A 17 4.29 -4.49 13.54
C LEU A 17 4.13 -4.28 15.05
N LYS A 18 4.63 -5.19 15.91
CA LYS A 18 4.51 -5.11 17.38
C LYS A 18 4.99 -3.78 18.00
N GLY A 19 6.00 -3.16 17.40
CA GLY A 19 6.57 -1.87 17.87
C GLY A 19 6.11 -0.64 17.09
N ILE A 20 5.29 -0.81 16.05
CA ILE A 20 4.87 0.29 15.17
C ILE A 20 3.58 0.88 15.73
N LYS A 21 3.64 2.15 16.14
CA LYS A 21 2.46 2.90 16.56
C LYS A 21 1.77 3.47 15.32
N LEU A 22 0.50 3.11 15.14
CA LEU A 22 -0.36 3.76 14.15
C LEU A 22 -0.81 5.14 14.63
N PRO A 23 -0.99 6.10 13.72
CA PRO A 23 -1.77 7.29 13.98
C PRO A 23 -3.19 6.93 14.45
N PRO A 24 -3.82 7.75 15.29
CA PRO A 24 -5.19 7.52 15.72
C PRO A 24 -6.16 7.68 14.56
N ASN A 25 -7.21 6.85 14.55
CA ASN A 25 -8.32 6.97 13.61
C ASN A 25 -9.09 8.27 13.85
N ASN A 26 -9.65 8.83 12.79
CA ASN A 26 -10.54 9.98 12.86
C ASN A 26 -11.66 9.83 11.83
N LYS A 27 -12.47 10.89 11.66
CA LYS A 27 -13.62 10.89 10.73
C LYS A 27 -13.24 10.62 9.27
N TYR A 28 -11.99 10.90 8.87
CA TYR A 28 -11.52 10.86 7.48
C TYR A 28 -10.39 9.85 7.25
N GLU A 29 -9.80 9.31 8.30
CA GLU A 29 -8.66 8.40 8.22
C GLU A 29 -8.85 7.24 9.18
N GLU A 30 -8.77 6.02 8.64
CA GLU A 30 -8.70 4.78 9.39
C GLU A 30 -7.32 4.15 9.16
N TYR A 31 -6.65 3.72 10.23
CA TYR A 31 -5.38 3.01 10.16
C TYR A 31 -5.56 1.59 10.71
N LEU A 32 -5.13 0.60 9.91
CA LEU A 32 -5.19 -0.81 10.24
C LEU A 32 -3.82 -1.46 10.04
N HIS A 33 -3.59 -2.57 10.75
CA HIS A 33 -2.42 -3.44 10.56
C HIS A 33 -2.85 -4.74 9.89
N LEU A 34 -2.12 -5.16 8.86
CA LEU A 34 -2.19 -6.53 8.36
C LEU A 34 -1.20 -7.40 9.13
N ASN A 35 -1.56 -7.83 10.35
CA ASN A 35 -0.70 -8.64 11.22
C ASN A 35 -0.70 -10.13 10.82
N PHE A 36 -0.04 -10.49 9.73
CA PHE A 36 0.04 -11.91 9.34
C PHE A 36 1.09 -12.68 10.15
N GLU A 37 0.81 -13.95 10.39
CA GLU A 37 1.72 -14.90 11.05
C GLU A 37 2.41 -15.80 10.01
N THR A 38 1.63 -16.38 9.09
CA THR A 38 2.14 -17.22 7.99
C THR A 38 1.96 -16.53 6.63
N LYS A 39 2.66 -17.02 5.59
CA LYS A 39 2.46 -16.53 4.21
C LYS A 39 1.15 -16.97 3.60
N ASN A 40 0.69 -18.17 3.97
CA ASN A 40 -0.45 -18.83 3.32
C ASN A 40 -1.76 -18.08 3.58
N ASP A 41 -1.83 -17.32 4.66
CA ASP A 41 -3.03 -16.58 5.04
C ASP A 41 -2.99 -15.10 4.64
N ILE A 42 -1.90 -14.60 4.04
CA ILE A 42 -1.75 -13.16 3.77
C ILE A 42 -2.82 -12.65 2.82
N GLU A 43 -3.06 -13.37 1.72
CA GLU A 43 -4.03 -13.00 0.68
C GLU A 43 -5.43 -12.89 1.28
N LYS A 44 -5.88 -13.97 1.92
CA LYS A 44 -7.18 -14.04 2.58
C LYS A 44 -7.32 -12.96 3.66
N ASN A 45 -6.33 -12.83 4.54
CA ASN A 45 -6.38 -11.85 5.62
C ASN A 45 -6.42 -10.42 5.08
N LEU A 46 -5.73 -10.14 3.97
CA LEU A 46 -5.76 -8.81 3.34
C LEU A 46 -7.09 -8.55 2.66
N ASP A 47 -7.64 -9.53 1.94
CA ASP A 47 -8.96 -9.43 1.31
C ASP A 47 -10.05 -9.20 2.35
N ASP A 48 -10.06 -9.97 3.44
CA ASP A 48 -11.00 -9.83 4.54
C ASP A 48 -10.84 -8.44 5.20
N LEU A 49 -9.61 -8.02 5.48
CA LEU A 49 -9.35 -6.72 6.12
C LEU A 49 -9.78 -5.55 5.23
N ILE A 50 -9.62 -5.65 3.91
CA ILE A 50 -10.12 -4.67 2.95
C ILE A 50 -11.65 -4.70 2.89
N ALA A 51 -12.27 -5.88 2.88
CA ALA A 51 -13.72 -6.02 2.85
C ALA A 51 -14.39 -5.37 4.07
N PHE A 52 -13.81 -5.56 5.27
CA PHE A 52 -14.34 -5.02 6.52
C PHE A 52 -13.90 -3.59 6.85
N SER A 53 -12.97 -3.01 6.07
CA SER A 53 -12.52 -1.64 6.28
C SER A 53 -13.63 -0.61 6.00
N LYS A 54 -13.55 0.56 6.66
CA LYS A 54 -14.56 1.62 6.55
C LYS A 54 -14.40 2.47 5.29
N GLY A 55 -13.17 2.65 4.82
CA GLY A 55 -12.85 3.57 3.73
C GLY A 55 -13.10 2.96 2.37
N GLU A 56 -13.66 3.75 1.46
CA GLU A 56 -13.83 3.32 0.07
C GLU A 56 -12.53 3.46 -0.74
N LEU A 57 -11.61 4.29 -0.27
CA LEU A 57 -10.25 4.35 -0.77
C LEU A 57 -9.31 3.63 0.19
N ILE A 58 -8.60 2.63 -0.34
CA ILE A 58 -7.63 1.82 0.40
C ILE A 58 -6.23 2.28 0.03
N VAL A 59 -5.34 2.34 1.01
CA VAL A 59 -3.93 2.67 0.83
C VAL A 59 -3.10 1.59 1.52
N LEU A 60 -2.35 0.82 0.74
CA LEU A 60 -1.39 -0.14 1.26
C LEU A 60 -0.04 0.54 1.48
N LEU A 61 0.46 0.46 2.71
CA LEU A 61 1.68 1.12 3.14
C LEU A 61 2.73 0.09 3.59
N PRO A 62 4.01 0.30 3.26
CA PRO A 62 5.08 -0.47 3.88
C PRO A 62 5.20 -0.16 5.38
N PRO A 63 5.86 -1.04 6.17
CA PRO A 63 6.06 -0.81 7.59
C PRO A 63 6.73 0.55 7.88
N SER A 64 6.26 1.26 8.91
CA SER A 64 6.85 2.53 9.37
C SER A 64 6.88 3.65 8.31
N SER A 65 5.92 3.64 7.39
CA SER A 65 5.74 4.68 6.38
C SER A 65 4.40 5.39 6.53
N PHE A 66 4.36 6.67 6.14
CA PHE A 66 3.14 7.49 6.20
C PHE A 66 3.10 8.48 5.03
N PRO A 67 1.93 8.74 4.45
CA PRO A 67 1.77 9.83 3.50
C PRO A 67 2.04 11.18 4.17
N ASN A 68 2.65 12.10 3.42
CA ASN A 68 2.77 13.49 3.84
C ASN A 68 1.41 14.21 3.74
N THR A 69 1.31 15.42 4.31
CA THR A 69 0.05 16.19 4.37
C THR A 69 -0.59 16.40 3.00
N GLN A 70 0.20 16.76 1.99
CA GLN A 70 -0.29 16.99 0.63
C GLN A 70 -0.88 15.70 0.02
N ALA A 71 -0.20 14.56 0.20
CA ALA A 71 -0.70 13.28 -0.28
C ALA A 71 -1.99 12.86 0.46
N LYS A 72 -2.08 13.11 1.79
CA LYS A 72 -3.31 12.86 2.56
C LYS A 72 -4.50 13.65 2.04
N GLU A 73 -4.32 14.93 1.74
CA GLU A 73 -5.37 15.77 1.18
C GLU A 73 -5.81 15.30 -0.21
N ALA A 74 -4.86 14.90 -1.06
CA ALA A 74 -5.17 14.33 -2.36
C ALA A 74 -6.00 13.04 -2.24
N LEU A 75 -5.60 12.13 -1.33
CA LEU A 75 -6.33 10.88 -1.08
C LEU A 75 -7.76 11.13 -0.59
N LYS A 76 -7.97 12.10 0.32
CA LYS A 76 -9.31 12.47 0.79
C LYS A 76 -10.20 12.99 -0.35
N LYS A 77 -9.64 13.82 -1.23
CA LYS A 77 -10.35 14.29 -2.43
C LYS A 77 -10.73 13.15 -3.36
N ILE A 78 -9.81 12.20 -3.59
CA ILE A 78 -10.07 11.01 -4.41
C ILE A 78 -11.19 10.17 -3.77
N ALA A 79 -11.14 9.93 -2.46
CA ALA A 79 -12.17 9.20 -1.73
C ALA A 79 -13.55 9.88 -1.81
N LEU A 80 -13.59 11.22 -1.71
CA LEU A 80 -14.82 12.00 -1.81
C LEU A 80 -15.49 11.87 -3.18
N ILE A 81 -14.69 11.94 -4.25
CA ILE A 81 -15.15 11.82 -5.63
C ILE A 81 -15.85 10.48 -5.86
N GLY A 82 -15.36 9.41 -5.22
CA GLY A 82 -16.01 8.09 -5.24
C GLY A 82 -15.93 7.36 -6.57
N LEU A 83 -15.09 7.81 -7.50
CA LEU A 83 -14.82 7.11 -8.75
C LEU A 83 -13.81 5.96 -8.53
N SER A 84 -13.90 4.93 -9.36
CA SER A 84 -12.87 3.89 -9.43
C SER A 84 -11.54 4.52 -9.84
N SER A 85 -10.56 4.45 -8.96
CA SER A 85 -9.25 5.05 -9.14
C SER A 85 -8.19 4.18 -8.49
N TRP A 86 -6.97 4.26 -9.00
CA TRP A 86 -5.81 3.70 -8.33
C TRP A 86 -4.55 4.47 -8.71
N GLY A 87 -3.49 4.29 -7.94
CA GLY A 87 -2.19 4.90 -8.20
C GLY A 87 -1.20 4.55 -7.11
N TRP A 88 -0.05 5.23 -7.09
CA TRP A 88 1.02 4.98 -6.14
C TRP A 88 1.72 6.29 -5.74
N PHE A 89 2.71 6.21 -4.84
CA PHE A 89 3.50 7.39 -4.43
C PHE A 89 4.89 7.38 -5.07
N GLU A 90 5.50 8.54 -5.23
CA GLU A 90 6.85 8.65 -5.78
C GLU A 90 7.92 8.13 -4.80
N PHE A 91 9.08 7.73 -5.34
CA PHE A 91 10.24 7.42 -4.52
C PHE A 91 10.77 8.66 -3.78
N ASN A 92 11.25 8.45 -2.55
CA ASN A 92 11.92 9.50 -1.81
C ASN A 92 13.39 9.64 -2.26
N LEU A 93 13.62 10.40 -3.34
CA LEU A 93 14.94 10.62 -3.93
C LEU A 93 15.98 11.26 -2.97
N LYS A 94 15.53 11.87 -1.86
CA LYS A 94 16.44 12.48 -0.86
C LYS A 94 17.17 11.43 0.00
N LYS A 95 16.71 10.16 0.04
CA LYS A 95 17.47 9.03 0.61
C LYS A 95 18.49 8.52 -0.41
N LYS A 96 19.56 9.30 -0.65
CA LYS A 96 20.65 9.04 -1.60
C LYS A 96 21.43 7.71 -1.41
N ASN A 97 21.23 6.95 -0.34
CA ASN A 97 22.14 5.85 0.05
C ASN A 97 21.60 4.42 -0.11
N PHE A 98 20.38 4.19 -0.60
CA PHE A 98 19.86 2.83 -0.78
C PHE A 98 19.97 2.30 -2.23
N LEU A 99 20.30 3.18 -3.19
CA LEU A 99 20.27 2.89 -4.63
C LEU A 99 21.64 2.62 -5.26
N GLN A 100 22.76 2.61 -4.51
CA GLN A 100 24.07 2.34 -5.10
C GLN A 100 24.18 0.91 -5.68
N ASN A 101 23.32 -0.03 -5.26
CA ASN A 101 23.25 -1.38 -5.82
C ASN A 101 22.17 -1.58 -6.90
N VAL A 102 21.40 -0.55 -7.26
CA VAL A 102 20.42 -0.59 -8.38
C VAL A 102 21.01 0.05 -9.66
N LYS A 103 22.35 0.11 -9.75
CA LYS A 103 23.03 0.29 -11.04
C LYS A 103 22.90 -1.00 -11.85
N LYS A 104 21.74 -1.23 -12.48
CA LYS A 104 21.45 -2.12 -13.64
C LYS A 104 19.99 -2.65 -13.64
N ILE A 105 18.98 -1.81 -13.45
CA ILE A 105 17.63 -2.14 -13.95
C ILE A 105 17.17 -1.00 -14.84
N ASN A 106 17.46 -1.20 -16.13
CA ASN A 106 17.11 -0.41 -17.29
C ASN A 106 15.69 0.19 -17.20
N THR A 107 15.58 1.52 -17.20
CA THR A 107 14.82 2.33 -18.17
C THR A 107 13.47 1.85 -18.77
N LEU A 108 12.71 0.90 -18.19
CA LEU A 108 11.52 0.35 -18.87
C LEU A 108 10.30 -0.01 -18.01
N ILE A 109 10.17 0.43 -16.76
CA ILE A 109 8.88 0.33 -16.06
C ILE A 109 8.62 1.60 -15.24
N ARG A 110 8.14 2.64 -15.92
CA ARG A 110 7.57 3.84 -15.29
C ARG A 110 6.16 3.60 -14.71
N SER A 111 5.71 2.34 -14.74
CA SER A 111 4.32 1.94 -14.63
C SER A 111 4.06 0.83 -13.61
N ILE A 112 4.98 0.45 -12.72
CA ILE A 112 4.66 -0.56 -11.69
C ILE A 112 5.27 -0.11 -10.36
N PRO A 113 4.44 0.09 -9.32
CA PRO A 113 4.93 0.52 -8.02
C PRO A 113 5.69 -0.57 -7.28
N ASP A 114 6.77 -0.16 -6.62
CA ASP A 114 7.48 -0.99 -5.63
C ASP A 114 6.85 -0.82 -4.24
N LEU A 115 7.12 -1.77 -3.33
CA LEU A 115 6.67 -1.76 -1.94
C LEU A 115 6.99 -0.43 -1.23
N GLU A 116 8.16 0.15 -1.48
CA GLU A 116 8.60 1.42 -0.86
C GLU A 116 7.71 2.61 -1.21
N GLN A 117 7.03 2.53 -2.36
CA GLN A 117 6.19 3.60 -2.87
C GLN A 117 4.81 3.58 -2.23
N GLY A 118 4.31 2.43 -1.76
CA GLY A 118 2.89 2.32 -1.41
C GLY A 118 1.99 2.34 -2.64
N ILE A 119 0.79 1.80 -2.51
CA ILE A 119 -0.23 1.80 -3.57
C ILE A 119 -1.58 2.16 -2.96
N TYR A 120 -2.41 2.86 -3.72
CA TYR A 120 -3.80 3.15 -3.33
C TYR A 120 -4.77 2.77 -4.44
N PHE A 121 -5.99 2.42 -4.06
CA PHE A 121 -7.03 2.00 -4.98
C PHE A 121 -8.41 2.10 -4.33
N SER A 122 -9.45 2.28 -5.15
CA SER A 122 -10.84 2.17 -4.69
C SER A 122 -11.16 0.71 -4.35
N LYS A 123 -11.86 0.48 -3.23
CA LYS A 123 -12.25 -0.85 -2.75
C LYS A 123 -13.06 -1.64 -3.79
N SER A 124 -13.98 -0.97 -4.48
CA SER A 124 -14.75 -1.58 -5.57
C SER A 124 -13.87 -2.06 -6.73
N LEU A 125 -12.86 -1.29 -7.11
CA LEU A 125 -11.91 -1.64 -8.16
C LEU A 125 -11.07 -2.85 -7.77
N TYR A 126 -10.60 -2.89 -6.51
CA TYR A 126 -9.85 -4.03 -5.94
C TYR A 126 -10.62 -5.35 -6.08
N PHE A 127 -11.88 -5.39 -5.66
CA PHE A 127 -12.69 -6.61 -5.78
C PHE A 127 -13.07 -6.92 -7.23
N SER A 128 -13.21 -5.91 -8.10
CA SER A 128 -13.48 -6.14 -9.53
C SER A 128 -12.36 -6.89 -10.25
N VAL A 129 -11.12 -6.82 -9.75
CA VAL A 129 -9.97 -7.55 -10.29
C VAL A 129 -9.67 -8.85 -9.54
N GLY A 130 -10.57 -9.26 -8.63
CA GLY A 130 -10.44 -10.49 -7.85
C GLY A 130 -9.46 -10.39 -6.68
N GLY A 131 -9.29 -9.20 -6.10
CA GLY A 131 -8.44 -8.98 -4.92
C GLY A 131 -6.95 -8.84 -5.25
N ILE A 132 -6.10 -9.03 -4.23
CA ILE A 132 -4.65 -8.79 -4.33
C ILE A 132 -3.95 -9.74 -5.32
N GLY A 133 -4.50 -10.94 -5.52
CA GLY A 133 -3.84 -12.00 -6.28
C GLY A 133 -2.71 -12.66 -5.49
N SER A 134 -1.69 -13.18 -6.19
CA SER A 134 -0.60 -13.87 -5.52
C SER A 134 0.28 -12.91 -4.69
N PHE A 135 0.33 -13.10 -3.38
CA PHE A 135 1.12 -12.28 -2.47
C PHE A 135 2.55 -12.83 -2.32
N ASN A 136 3.41 -12.47 -3.27
CA ASN A 136 4.80 -12.96 -3.35
C ASN A 136 5.83 -11.89 -2.98
N THR A 137 7.06 -12.00 -3.51
CA THR A 137 8.17 -11.06 -3.24
C THR A 137 7.91 -9.64 -3.75
N ALA A 138 7.01 -9.43 -4.71
CA ALA A 138 6.68 -8.13 -5.28
C ALA A 138 5.15 -7.90 -5.28
N PRO A 139 4.51 -7.77 -4.09
CA PRO A 139 3.06 -7.79 -3.96
C PRO A 139 2.38 -6.62 -4.71
N PHE A 140 3.02 -5.46 -4.76
CA PHE A 140 2.47 -4.30 -5.49
C PHE A 140 2.57 -4.45 -7.01
N SER A 141 3.50 -5.27 -7.50
CA SER A 141 3.58 -5.58 -8.93
C SER A 141 2.37 -6.39 -9.40
N GLU A 142 1.98 -7.40 -8.62
CA GLU A 142 0.85 -8.27 -8.94
C GLU A 142 -0.46 -7.48 -9.01
N ILE A 143 -0.79 -6.74 -7.95
CA ILE A 143 -2.03 -5.96 -7.92
C ILE A 143 -2.02 -4.82 -8.94
N ALA A 144 -0.89 -4.15 -9.18
CA ALA A 144 -0.82 -3.11 -10.19
C ALA A 144 -1.15 -3.64 -11.59
N LYS A 145 -0.56 -4.78 -12.01
CA LYS A 145 -0.87 -5.42 -13.30
C LYS A 145 -2.37 -5.70 -13.44
N ARG A 146 -3.00 -6.17 -12.36
CA ARG A 146 -4.44 -6.43 -12.32
C ARG A 146 -5.24 -5.15 -12.46
N LEU A 147 -4.89 -4.09 -11.74
CA LEU A 147 -5.57 -2.79 -11.80
C LEU A 147 -5.42 -2.13 -13.19
N TYR A 148 -4.26 -2.24 -13.83
CA TYR A 148 -4.03 -1.78 -15.21
C TYR A 148 -4.97 -2.40 -16.22
N SER A 149 -5.40 -3.65 -16.01
CA SER A 149 -6.35 -4.30 -16.93
C SER A 149 -7.73 -3.62 -16.94
N ARG A 150 -8.01 -2.76 -15.95
CA ARG A 150 -9.30 -2.06 -15.82
C ARG A 150 -9.20 -0.58 -16.17
N ILE A 151 -8.26 0.15 -15.58
CA ILE A 151 -8.11 1.60 -15.77
C ILE A 151 -6.65 2.03 -15.65
N ASP A 152 -6.31 3.13 -16.32
CA ASP A 152 -5.02 3.78 -16.14
C ASP A 152 -4.87 4.37 -14.73
N PRO A 153 -3.65 4.37 -14.17
CA PRO A 153 -3.39 4.96 -12.87
C PRO A 153 -3.50 6.48 -12.90
N GLN A 154 -3.81 7.02 -11.74
CA GLN A 154 -3.67 8.44 -11.46
C GLN A 154 -2.19 8.85 -11.45
N LYS A 155 -1.95 10.16 -11.57
CA LYS A 155 -0.60 10.71 -11.39
C LYS A 155 -0.05 10.31 -10.01
N PRO A 156 1.21 9.88 -9.92
CA PRO A 156 1.81 9.50 -8.65
C PRO A 156 1.71 10.62 -7.61
N LEU A 157 1.43 10.25 -6.36
CA LEU A 157 1.37 11.18 -5.24
C LEU A 157 2.77 11.47 -4.70
N SER A 158 2.89 12.56 -3.93
CA SER A 158 4.16 12.95 -3.31
C SER A 158 4.71 11.85 -2.39
N PRO A 159 6.05 11.70 -2.28
CA PRO A 159 6.66 10.55 -1.61
C PRO A 159 6.21 10.31 -0.18
N LEU A 160 6.21 9.03 0.22
CA LEU A 160 5.98 8.62 1.60
C LEU A 160 7.10 9.12 2.53
N ILE A 161 6.72 9.45 3.76
CA ILE A 161 7.63 9.68 4.87
C ILE A 161 7.98 8.32 5.48
N ILE A 162 9.23 7.89 5.29
CA ILE A 162 9.70 6.57 5.73
C ILE A 162 10.66 6.71 6.91
N ARG A 163 10.26 6.22 8.09
CA ARG A 163 11.03 6.35 9.33
C ARG A 163 12.09 5.26 9.53
N THR A 164 12.02 4.16 8.79
CA THR A 164 12.96 3.03 8.91
C THR A 164 13.91 2.94 7.71
N LYS A 165 15.00 2.18 7.88
CA LYS A 165 15.88 1.76 6.78
C LYS A 165 15.49 0.39 6.20
N ASN A 166 14.76 -0.43 6.95
CA ASN A 166 14.34 -1.76 6.51
C ASN A 166 12.86 -1.76 6.09
N LEU A 167 12.62 -1.81 4.78
CA LEU A 167 11.27 -1.79 4.19
C LEU A 167 10.76 -3.16 3.77
N THR A 168 11.56 -4.23 3.97
CA THR A 168 11.14 -5.57 3.58
C THR A 168 9.93 -6.01 4.40
N LEU A 169 8.98 -6.66 3.73
CA LEU A 169 8.01 -7.49 4.42
C LEU A 169 8.80 -8.69 4.93
N ASP A 170 8.91 -8.85 6.25
CA ASP A 170 9.62 -9.96 6.89
C ASP A 170 8.84 -11.26 6.66
N PHE A 171 8.92 -11.77 5.43
CA PHE A 171 8.35 -13.01 4.96
C PHE A 171 9.06 -14.24 5.56
N TYR A 172 10.24 -14.05 6.15
CA TYR A 172 11.21 -15.11 6.49
C TYR A 172 10.98 -15.77 7.85
N ASN A 173 10.20 -15.14 8.75
CA ASN A 173 9.90 -15.73 10.07
C ASN A 173 8.56 -16.48 10.11
N ALA A 174 7.78 -16.43 9.02
CA ALA A 174 6.51 -17.12 8.86
C ALA A 174 6.65 -18.63 8.57
N SER A 175 7.87 -19.14 8.37
CA SER A 175 8.16 -20.54 8.02
C SER A 175 8.83 -21.33 9.16
N LYS A 176 8.83 -20.80 10.38
CA LYS A 176 9.45 -21.44 11.56
C LYS A 176 8.56 -21.57 12.79
N SER A 177 7.24 -21.45 12.64
CA SER A 177 6.26 -21.81 13.69
C SER A 177 5.44 -23.00 13.24
#